data_AF-A0A6G4ZFF9-F1
#
_entry.id   AF-A0A6G4ZFF9-F1
#
_cell.length_a   1.000
_cell.length_b   1.000
_cell.length_c   1.000
_cell.angle_alpha   90.00
_cell.angle_beta   90.00
_cell.angle_gamma   90.00
#
_symmetry.space_group_name_H-M   'P 1'
#
loop_
_entity.id
_entity.type
_entity.pdbx_description
1 polymer ?
#
loop_
_entity_poly.entity_id
_entity_poly.type
_entity_poly.pdbx_seq_one_letter_code
_entity_poly.pdbx_strand_id
1 'polypeptide(L)'
;MKNLIKSFLFTMAFLLIICKPGVASTFATPNVELEGNADGIVFIQGDEPFLWSDNILPGDKLERNILLNNKHKDSYKIFMRAERINKKESYDLLEKIELKVIYDGNCIYDGFVSGQNGLENNIYLGEVKPGESKKLEAFAEFPGKEAGNEYKNKKAQVDWIFTAVKDSYSGEESLLGGNKLNEGNIDSSQNNIKNTIDNIIVPKTGDSSLGIYFVIFIIASITILTLNFDFIKNKLKIFKKEE
;
A
#
# COMPACT_ATOMS: atom_id res chain seq x y z
N MET A 1 53.97 11.46 -6.46
CA MET A 1 52.74 11.72 -7.25
C MET A 1 52.09 10.46 -7.83
N LYS A 2 52.82 9.54 -8.48
CA LYS A 2 52.25 8.31 -9.07
C LYS A 2 51.43 7.44 -8.10
N ASN A 3 51.86 7.32 -6.84
CA ASN A 3 51.16 6.49 -5.83
C ASN A 3 49.91 7.20 -5.25
N LEU A 4 49.90 8.53 -5.22
CA LEU A 4 48.74 9.32 -4.77
C LEU A 4 47.61 9.29 -5.82
N ILE A 5 47.97 9.35 -7.10
CA ILE A 5 47.01 9.23 -8.21
C ILE A 5 46.35 7.84 -8.21
N LYS A 6 47.12 6.77 -8.00
CA LYS A 6 46.56 5.40 -7.89
C LYS A 6 45.63 5.24 -6.69
N SER A 7 45.99 5.83 -5.55
CA SER A 7 45.13 5.82 -4.36
C SER A 7 43.81 6.55 -4.60
N PHE A 8 43.86 7.72 -5.26
CA PHE A 8 42.67 8.50 -5.60
C PHE A 8 41.78 7.80 -6.64
N LEU A 9 42.39 7.12 -7.63
CA LEU A 9 41.66 6.35 -8.64
C LEU A 9 40.94 5.15 -8.02
N PHE A 10 41.59 4.49 -7.04
CA PHE A 10 41.01 3.36 -6.33
C PHE A 10 39.84 3.77 -5.43
N THR A 11 39.95 4.90 -4.72
CA THR A 11 38.86 5.41 -3.88
C THR A 11 37.67 5.91 -4.72
N MET A 12 37.93 6.54 -5.87
CA MET A 12 36.87 6.95 -6.81
C MET A 12 36.12 5.74 -7.40
N ALA A 13 36.84 4.68 -7.78
CA ALA A 13 36.23 3.46 -8.28
C ALA A 13 35.37 2.75 -7.21
N PHE A 14 35.78 2.81 -5.93
CA PHE A 14 35.01 2.24 -4.83
C PHE A 14 33.73 3.04 -4.53
N LEU A 15 33.75 4.37 -4.66
CA LEU A 15 32.56 5.22 -4.49
C LEU A 15 31.49 4.96 -5.55
N LEU A 16 31.89 4.65 -6.79
CA LEU A 16 30.95 4.41 -7.90
C LEU A 16 30.18 3.08 -7.76
N ILE A 17 30.74 2.10 -7.03
CA ILE A 17 30.09 0.79 -6.79
C ILE A 17 28.91 0.89 -5.80
N ILE A 18 28.89 1.93 -4.96
CA ILE A 18 27.87 2.10 -3.91
C ILE A 18 26.63 2.87 -4.43
N CYS A 19 26.74 3.51 -5.61
CA CYS A 19 25.64 4.25 -6.21
C CYS A 19 24.70 3.31 -6.99
N LYS A 20 23.95 2.46 -6.27
CA LYS A 20 22.73 1.89 -6.83
C LYS A 20 21.70 3.02 -6.86
N PRO A 21 21.00 3.26 -7.99
CA PRO A 21 19.86 4.17 -7.97
C PRO A 21 18.86 3.61 -6.97
N GLY A 22 18.71 4.30 -5.85
CA GLY A 22 17.61 4.05 -4.93
C GLY A 22 16.34 4.39 -5.68
N VAL A 23 15.66 3.37 -6.22
CA VAL A 23 14.25 3.48 -6.55
C VAL A 23 13.53 3.66 -5.22
N ALA A 24 13.33 4.91 -4.81
CA ALA A 24 12.39 5.21 -3.77
C ALA A 24 11.01 4.82 -4.33
N SER A 25 10.54 3.62 -4.01
CA SER A 25 9.12 3.31 -4.10
C SER A 25 8.45 4.17 -3.03
N THR A 26 8.05 5.39 -3.38
CA THR A 26 7.13 6.16 -2.56
C THR A 26 5.82 5.40 -2.57
N PHE A 27 5.65 4.46 -1.64
CA PHE A 27 4.35 3.92 -1.36
C PHE A 27 3.56 5.08 -0.74
N ALA A 28 2.75 5.75 -1.56
CA ALA A 28 1.74 6.66 -1.05
C ALA A 28 0.95 5.91 0.03
N THR A 29 0.83 6.50 1.22
CA THR A 29 0.07 5.92 2.33
C THR A 29 -1.30 5.48 1.82
N PRO A 30 -1.75 4.26 2.16
CA PRO A 30 -3.06 3.81 1.71
C PRO A 30 -4.11 4.77 2.23
N ASN A 31 -4.97 5.25 1.33
CA ASN A 31 -6.05 6.16 1.69
C ASN A 31 -7.34 5.40 2.05
N VAL A 32 -7.35 4.08 1.84
CA VAL A 32 -8.41 3.17 2.25
C VAL A 32 -7.78 1.89 2.75
N GLU A 33 -8.25 1.39 3.89
CA GLU A 33 -7.96 0.02 4.33
C GLU A 33 -9.24 -0.81 4.33
N LEU A 34 -9.13 -2.05 3.85
CA LEU A 34 -10.18 -3.05 3.95
C LEU A 34 -9.71 -4.11 4.95
N GLU A 35 -10.33 -4.16 6.11
CA GLU A 35 -9.99 -5.10 7.17
C GLU A 35 -11.00 -6.26 7.21
N GLY A 36 -10.54 -7.47 6.92
CA GLY A 36 -11.30 -8.68 7.22
C GLY A 36 -11.18 -9.02 8.70
N ASN A 37 -12.27 -8.95 9.46
CA ASN A 37 -12.34 -9.29 10.88
C ASN A 37 -13.63 -10.07 11.21
N ALA A 38 -13.96 -10.18 12.50
CA ALA A 38 -15.11 -10.97 12.96
C ALA A 38 -16.46 -10.48 12.43
N ASP A 39 -16.56 -9.21 12.06
CA ASP A 39 -17.77 -8.58 11.52
C ASP A 39 -17.84 -8.65 9.98
N GLY A 40 -16.88 -9.30 9.33
CA GLY A 40 -16.75 -9.37 7.87
C GLY A 40 -15.65 -8.45 7.36
N ILE A 41 -15.87 -7.74 6.25
CA ILE A 41 -14.94 -6.70 5.80
C ILE A 41 -15.40 -5.34 6.31
N VAL A 42 -14.52 -4.67 7.03
CA VAL A 42 -14.69 -3.30 7.49
C VAL A 42 -13.91 -2.37 6.58
N PHE A 43 -14.61 -1.39 6.03
CA PHE A 43 -14.00 -0.29 5.29
C PHE A 43 -13.50 0.77 6.28
N ILE A 44 -12.20 1.03 6.29
CA ILE A 44 -11.59 2.08 7.08
C ILE A 44 -11.26 3.23 6.12
N GLN A 45 -12.05 4.30 6.21
CA GLN A 45 -11.84 5.54 5.46
C GLN A 45 -10.53 6.19 5.92
N GLY A 46 -9.66 6.52 4.97
CA GLY A 46 -8.63 7.54 5.17
C GLY A 46 -9.20 8.95 5.01
N ASP A 47 -8.33 9.93 4.84
CA ASP A 47 -8.70 11.35 4.82
C ASP A 47 -9.56 11.74 3.61
N GLU A 48 -9.47 10.97 2.51
CA GLU A 48 -10.17 11.24 1.25
C GLU A 48 -10.78 9.97 0.64
N PRO A 49 -11.92 10.08 -0.08
CA PRO A 49 -12.46 8.97 -0.85
C PRO A 49 -11.47 8.43 -1.89
N PHE A 50 -11.67 7.17 -2.29
CA PHE A 50 -10.82 6.53 -3.29
C PHE A 50 -10.90 7.24 -4.64
N LEU A 51 -9.72 7.57 -5.20
CA LEU A 51 -9.55 8.35 -6.43
C LEU A 51 -10.29 9.69 -6.44
N TRP A 52 -10.41 10.35 -5.29
CA TRP A 52 -10.90 11.72 -5.19
C TRP A 52 -9.88 12.73 -5.73
N SER A 53 -10.37 13.73 -6.47
CA SER A 53 -9.61 14.91 -6.89
C SER A 53 -10.57 16.05 -7.19
N ASP A 54 -10.20 17.27 -6.77
CA ASP A 54 -10.84 18.50 -7.18
C ASP A 54 -10.04 19.17 -8.31
N ASN A 55 -10.75 19.86 -9.20
CA ASN A 55 -10.15 20.74 -10.21
C ASN A 55 -9.06 20.09 -11.11
N ILE A 56 -9.23 18.82 -11.49
CA ILE A 56 -8.29 18.12 -12.37
C ILE A 56 -8.08 18.85 -13.70
N LEU A 57 -6.82 19.02 -14.11
CA LEU A 57 -6.40 19.66 -15.35
C LEU A 57 -5.85 18.64 -16.34
N PRO A 58 -5.90 18.92 -17.66
CA PRO A 58 -5.28 18.06 -18.66
C PRO A 58 -3.80 17.83 -18.36
N GLY A 59 -3.40 16.55 -18.22
CA GLY A 59 -2.06 16.10 -17.88
C GLY A 59 -1.89 15.68 -16.42
N ASP A 60 -2.89 15.93 -15.57
CA ASP A 60 -2.83 15.54 -14.16
C ASP A 60 -2.92 14.02 -13.98
N LYS A 61 -2.24 13.56 -12.94
CA LYS A 61 -2.15 12.15 -12.56
C LYS A 61 -2.56 11.99 -11.11
N LEU A 62 -3.36 10.96 -10.85
CA LEU A 62 -3.84 10.61 -9.54
C LEU A 62 -3.43 9.18 -9.22
N GLU A 63 -2.74 9.00 -8.10
CA GLU A 63 -2.35 7.68 -7.60
C GLU A 63 -3.00 7.45 -6.24
N ARG A 64 -3.64 6.29 -6.06
CA ARG A 64 -4.27 5.90 -4.80
C ARG A 64 -4.06 4.41 -4.52
N ASN A 65 -3.97 4.09 -3.24
CA ASN A 65 -3.62 2.76 -2.75
C ASN A 65 -4.66 2.27 -1.75
N ILE A 66 -5.08 1.01 -1.90
CA ILE A 66 -5.90 0.29 -0.94
C ILE A 66 -5.07 -0.83 -0.34
N LEU A 67 -5.07 -0.90 0.99
CA LEU A 67 -4.48 -2.01 1.73
C LEU A 67 -5.58 -2.99 2.16
N LEU A 68 -5.50 -4.22 1.70
CA LEU A 68 -6.43 -5.29 2.06
C LEU A 68 -5.76 -6.18 3.09
N ASN A 69 -6.25 -6.14 4.33
CA ASN A 69 -5.67 -6.87 5.44
C ASN A 69 -6.67 -7.87 6.00
N ASN A 70 -6.39 -9.16 5.89
CA ASN A 70 -7.25 -10.18 6.48
C ASN A 70 -6.77 -10.53 7.89
N LYS A 71 -7.36 -9.91 8.90
CA LYS A 71 -7.15 -10.23 10.32
C LYS A 71 -8.07 -11.33 10.83
N HIS A 72 -8.91 -11.90 9.98
CA HIS A 72 -9.79 -13.00 10.31
C HIS A 72 -9.11 -14.35 10.06
N LYS A 73 -9.75 -15.43 10.52
CA LYS A 73 -9.27 -16.82 10.38
C LYS A 73 -9.64 -17.50 9.07
N ASP A 74 -10.51 -16.89 8.27
CA ASP A 74 -11.02 -17.45 7.03
C ASP A 74 -10.46 -16.70 5.84
N SER A 75 -10.31 -17.37 4.69
CA SER A 75 -9.93 -16.71 3.44
C SER A 75 -11.09 -15.93 2.83
N TYR A 76 -10.77 -14.84 2.14
CA TYR A 76 -11.72 -14.05 1.37
C TYR A 76 -11.32 -13.94 -0.10
N LYS A 77 -12.28 -14.19 -0.98
CA LYS A 77 -12.20 -13.86 -2.41
C LYS A 77 -12.65 -12.43 -2.61
N ILE A 78 -11.79 -11.59 -3.17
CA ILE A 78 -12.06 -10.17 -3.36
C ILE A 78 -12.44 -9.88 -4.80
N PHE A 79 -13.45 -9.04 -4.95
CA PHE A 79 -13.95 -8.53 -6.20
C PHE A 79 -14.04 -7.01 -6.18
N MET A 80 -13.90 -6.40 -7.35
CA MET A 80 -14.04 -4.96 -7.55
C MET A 80 -14.98 -4.70 -8.71
N ARG A 81 -15.81 -3.66 -8.61
CA ARG A 81 -16.47 -3.04 -9.76
C ARG A 81 -16.56 -1.53 -9.61
N ALA A 82 -16.76 -0.87 -10.74
CA ALA A 82 -17.00 0.55 -10.87
C ALA A 82 -18.47 0.77 -11.28
N GLU A 83 -19.18 1.61 -10.55
CA GLU A 83 -20.55 1.99 -10.86
C GLU A 83 -20.63 3.48 -11.16
N ARG A 84 -20.95 3.81 -12.41
CA ARG A 84 -21.14 5.20 -12.84
C ARG A 84 -22.36 5.81 -12.16
N ILE A 85 -22.21 7.02 -11.62
CA ILE A 85 -23.30 7.77 -10.98
C ILE A 85 -23.87 8.84 -11.92
N ASN A 86 -23.02 9.60 -12.61
CA ASN A 86 -23.47 10.65 -13.53
C ASN A 86 -23.94 10.06 -14.87
N LYS A 87 -25.02 10.64 -15.42
CA LYS A 87 -25.46 10.34 -16.79
C LYS A 87 -24.33 10.65 -17.78
N LYS A 88 -24.22 9.82 -18.82
CA LYS A 88 -23.28 10.04 -19.92
C LYS A 88 -23.58 11.36 -20.63
N GLU A 89 -22.54 12.15 -20.87
CA GLU A 89 -22.61 13.43 -21.58
C GLU A 89 -21.78 13.39 -22.88
N SER A 90 -21.90 14.41 -23.73
CA SER A 90 -21.11 14.49 -24.97
C SER A 90 -19.60 14.66 -24.74
N TYR A 91 -19.22 15.27 -23.61
CA TYR A 91 -17.84 15.45 -23.18
C TYR A 91 -17.73 14.88 -21.77
N ASP A 92 -17.59 13.57 -21.73
CA ASP A 92 -17.66 12.79 -20.50
C ASP A 92 -16.26 12.52 -19.96
N LEU A 93 -15.95 13.09 -18.80
CA LEU A 93 -14.69 12.85 -18.11
C LEU A 93 -14.48 11.35 -17.81
N LEU A 94 -15.54 10.59 -17.57
CA LEU A 94 -15.44 9.17 -17.25
C LEU A 94 -15.00 8.29 -18.43
N GLU A 95 -15.16 8.79 -19.66
CA GLU A 95 -14.70 8.12 -20.89
C GLU A 95 -13.42 8.74 -21.43
N LYS A 96 -12.81 9.68 -20.70
CA LYS A 96 -11.57 10.34 -21.10
C LYS A 96 -10.42 10.13 -20.12
N ILE A 97 -10.71 10.03 -18.82
CA ILE A 97 -9.68 9.73 -17.81
C ILE A 97 -9.34 8.24 -17.90
N GLU A 98 -8.07 7.96 -18.18
CA GLU A 98 -7.51 6.62 -18.24
C GLU A 98 -7.25 6.11 -16.83
N LEU A 99 -7.46 4.82 -16.61
CA LEU A 99 -7.31 4.12 -15.33
C LEU A 99 -6.52 2.84 -15.54
N LYS A 100 -5.49 2.68 -14.71
CA LYS A 100 -4.77 1.43 -14.53
C LYS A 100 -4.93 0.96 -13.10
N VAL A 101 -5.36 -0.29 -12.92
CA VAL A 101 -5.44 -0.93 -11.61
C VAL A 101 -4.48 -2.09 -11.56
N ILE A 102 -3.61 -2.07 -10.56
CA ILE A 102 -2.59 -3.07 -10.29
C ILE A 102 -2.91 -3.73 -8.96
N TYR A 103 -2.93 -5.06 -8.95
CA TYR A 103 -3.12 -5.86 -7.74
C TYR A 103 -1.94 -6.80 -7.54
N ASP A 104 -1.24 -6.65 -6.42
CA ASP A 104 -0.04 -7.43 -6.08
C ASP A 104 0.99 -7.48 -7.23
N GLY A 105 1.20 -6.34 -7.89
CA GLY A 105 2.11 -6.18 -9.02
C GLY A 105 1.56 -6.59 -10.40
N ASN A 106 0.35 -7.16 -10.47
CA ASN A 106 -0.27 -7.57 -11.73
C ASN A 106 -1.29 -6.53 -12.21
N CYS A 107 -1.21 -6.12 -13.49
CA CYS A 107 -2.23 -5.27 -14.09
C CYS A 107 -3.52 -6.08 -14.28
N ILE A 108 -4.58 -5.67 -13.60
CA ILE A 108 -5.89 -6.33 -13.63
C ILE A 108 -6.94 -5.54 -14.41
N TYR A 109 -6.69 -4.25 -14.62
CA TYR A 109 -7.53 -3.38 -15.44
C TYR A 109 -6.68 -2.27 -16.08
N ASP A 110 -6.91 -2.04 -17.36
CA ASP A 110 -6.33 -0.95 -18.14
C ASP A 110 -7.43 -0.44 -19.09
N GLY A 111 -7.96 0.75 -18.82
CA GLY A 111 -9.16 1.27 -19.49
C GLY A 111 -9.55 2.66 -19.01
N PHE A 112 -10.83 3.01 -19.09
CA PHE A 112 -11.32 4.31 -18.62
C PHE A 112 -11.89 4.21 -17.20
N VAL A 113 -11.86 5.31 -16.44
CA VAL A 113 -12.43 5.34 -15.06
C VAL A 113 -13.93 5.04 -15.02
N SER A 114 -14.66 5.16 -16.13
CA SER A 114 -16.06 4.68 -16.25
C SER A 114 -16.22 3.19 -15.95
N GLY A 115 -15.15 2.41 -16.03
CA GLY A 115 -15.15 0.96 -15.89
C GLY A 115 -15.56 0.20 -17.14
N GLN A 116 -15.78 0.90 -18.25
CA GLN A 116 -16.06 0.27 -19.55
C GLN A 116 -15.00 -0.78 -19.88
N ASN A 117 -15.43 -1.82 -20.57
CA ASN A 117 -14.59 -2.97 -20.96
C ASN A 117 -14.15 -3.87 -19.79
N GLY A 118 -14.92 -3.94 -18.70
CA GLY A 118 -14.81 -5.04 -17.75
C GLY A 118 -15.20 -4.69 -16.32
N LEU A 119 -14.75 -3.53 -15.85
CA LEU A 119 -14.90 -3.12 -14.45
C LEU A 119 -16.33 -2.65 -14.11
N GLU A 120 -17.22 -2.48 -15.09
CA GLU A 120 -18.68 -2.37 -14.88
C GLU A 120 -19.27 -3.61 -14.19
N ASN A 121 -18.61 -4.77 -14.36
CA ASN A 121 -18.95 -6.01 -13.66
C ASN A 121 -17.90 -6.32 -12.59
N ASN A 122 -18.26 -7.21 -11.66
CA ASN A 122 -17.31 -7.69 -10.66
C ASN A 122 -16.14 -8.40 -11.33
N ILE A 123 -14.95 -7.82 -11.23
CA ILE A 123 -13.69 -8.49 -11.58
C ILE A 123 -13.13 -9.17 -10.33
N TYR A 124 -12.57 -10.36 -10.49
CA TYR A 124 -11.90 -11.07 -9.41
C TYR A 124 -10.47 -10.55 -9.25
N LEU A 125 -10.14 -10.03 -8.07
CA LEU A 125 -8.80 -9.54 -7.75
C LEU A 125 -7.88 -10.68 -7.28
N GLY A 126 -8.43 -11.61 -6.50
CA GLY A 126 -7.67 -12.68 -5.88
C GLY A 126 -8.24 -13.10 -4.53
N GLU A 127 -7.52 -14.01 -3.89
CA GLU A 127 -7.80 -14.48 -2.54
C GLU A 127 -6.84 -13.79 -1.56
N VAL A 128 -7.34 -13.42 -0.38
CA VAL A 128 -6.54 -12.93 0.75
C VAL A 128 -6.68 -13.93 1.89
N LYS A 129 -5.59 -14.64 2.20
CA LYS A 129 -5.55 -15.68 3.23
C LYS A 129 -5.51 -15.09 4.64
N PRO A 130 -5.80 -15.89 5.68
CA PRO A 130 -5.67 -15.44 7.07
C PRO A 130 -4.29 -14.86 7.38
N GLY A 131 -4.26 -13.64 7.92
CA GLY A 131 -3.03 -12.90 8.23
C GLY A 131 -2.31 -12.30 7.02
N GLU A 132 -2.84 -12.48 5.80
CA GLU A 132 -2.24 -11.93 4.58
C GLU A 132 -2.65 -10.46 4.38
N SER A 133 -1.71 -9.70 3.83
CA SER A 133 -1.92 -8.33 3.41
C SER A 133 -1.61 -8.19 1.93
N LYS A 134 -2.55 -7.60 1.17
CA LYS A 134 -2.43 -7.37 -0.27
C LYS A 134 -2.61 -5.89 -0.58
N LYS A 135 -1.93 -5.43 -1.62
CA LYS A 135 -1.99 -4.05 -2.08
C LYS A 135 -2.69 -3.95 -3.43
N LEU A 136 -3.65 -3.03 -3.51
CA LEU A 136 -4.23 -2.58 -4.77
C LEU A 136 -3.79 -1.12 -5.02
N GLU A 137 -3.31 -0.86 -6.22
CA GLU A 137 -2.80 0.44 -6.64
C GLU A 137 -3.59 0.88 -7.87
N ALA A 138 -4.11 2.10 -7.84
CA ALA A 138 -4.84 2.68 -8.95
C ALA A 138 -4.18 3.98 -9.41
N PHE A 139 -4.00 4.08 -10.71
CA PHE A 139 -3.39 5.21 -11.39
C PHE A 139 -4.41 5.74 -12.38
N ALA A 140 -4.90 6.96 -12.16
CA ALA A 140 -5.76 7.66 -13.09
C ALA A 140 -5.01 8.81 -13.75
N GLU A 141 -5.15 8.98 -15.05
CA GLU A 141 -4.49 10.04 -15.83
C GLU A 141 -5.52 10.75 -16.70
N PHE A 142 -5.59 12.07 -16.57
CA PHE A 142 -6.39 12.89 -17.48
C PHE A 142 -5.50 13.31 -18.65
N PRO A 143 -5.77 12.86 -19.90
CA PRO A 143 -4.88 13.09 -21.04
C PRO A 143 -4.63 14.58 -21.31
N GLY A 144 -3.36 14.96 -21.44
CA GLY A 144 -2.98 16.37 -21.56
C GLY A 144 -3.24 17.01 -22.93
N LYS A 145 -2.78 16.37 -24.02
CA LYS A 145 -2.86 16.98 -25.38
C LYS A 145 -4.23 16.83 -26.04
N GLU A 146 -5.02 15.85 -25.59
CA GLU A 146 -6.27 15.45 -26.23
C GLU A 146 -7.51 15.95 -25.48
N ALA A 147 -7.33 16.59 -24.32
CA ALA A 147 -8.42 17.18 -23.57
C ALA A 147 -8.33 18.70 -23.63
N GLY A 148 -9.33 19.33 -24.23
CA GLY A 148 -9.44 20.79 -24.31
C GLY A 148 -10.43 21.38 -23.31
N ASN A 149 -10.82 22.63 -23.58
CA ASN A 149 -11.74 23.40 -22.74
C ASN A 149 -13.16 22.83 -22.70
N GLU A 150 -13.52 21.90 -23.57
CA GLU A 150 -14.80 21.20 -23.58
C GLU A 150 -15.09 20.40 -22.29
N TYR A 151 -14.04 20.02 -21.54
CA TYR A 151 -14.14 19.37 -20.24
C TYR A 151 -14.19 20.35 -19.06
N LYS A 152 -14.13 21.66 -19.30
CA LYS A 152 -14.17 22.68 -18.24
C LYS A 152 -15.49 22.62 -17.48
N ASN A 153 -15.42 22.66 -16.14
CA ASN A 153 -16.56 22.56 -15.23
C ASN A 153 -17.37 21.25 -15.33
N LYS A 154 -16.86 20.24 -16.05
CA LYS A 154 -17.44 18.89 -16.06
C LYS A 154 -17.11 18.18 -14.76
N LYS A 155 -17.96 17.22 -14.41
CA LYS A 155 -17.82 16.38 -13.21
C LYS A 155 -17.94 14.92 -13.59
N ALA A 156 -17.17 14.10 -12.91
CA ALA A 156 -17.16 12.65 -13.03
C ALA A 156 -17.35 12.08 -11.63
N GLN A 157 -18.24 11.10 -11.49
CA GLN A 157 -18.42 10.36 -10.24
C GLN A 157 -18.67 8.89 -10.54
N VAL A 158 -17.93 8.05 -9.82
CA VAL A 158 -17.99 6.60 -9.87
C VAL A 158 -17.95 6.10 -8.44
N ASP A 159 -18.84 5.17 -8.13
CA ASP A 159 -18.80 4.42 -6.89
C ASP A 159 -17.93 3.18 -7.11
N TRP A 160 -16.87 3.08 -6.31
CA TRP A 160 -15.97 1.94 -6.31
C TRP A 160 -16.44 0.92 -5.29
N ILE A 161 -16.88 -0.24 -5.76
CA ILE A 161 -17.49 -1.27 -4.92
C ILE A 161 -16.51 -2.42 -4.76
N PHE A 162 -16.06 -2.64 -3.53
CA PHE A 162 -15.23 -3.77 -3.15
C PHE A 162 -16.10 -4.80 -2.44
N THR A 163 -16.10 -6.04 -2.94
CA THR A 163 -16.86 -7.14 -2.36
C THR A 163 -15.90 -8.23 -1.92
N ALA A 164 -16.05 -8.72 -0.71
CA ALA A 164 -15.35 -9.92 -0.26
C ALA A 164 -16.34 -11.03 0.03
N VAL A 165 -16.05 -12.21 -0.50
CA VAL A 165 -16.82 -13.41 -0.27
C VAL A 165 -15.96 -14.36 0.51
N LYS A 166 -16.40 -14.74 1.71
CA LYS A 166 -15.75 -15.76 2.52
C LYS A 166 -15.71 -17.06 1.73
N ASP A 167 -14.54 -17.68 1.63
CA ASP A 167 -14.46 -19.01 1.03
C ASP A 167 -15.11 -20.00 1.99
N SER A 168 -16.37 -20.30 1.73
CA SER A 168 -17.12 -21.29 2.49
C SER A 168 -16.62 -22.65 2.02
N TYR A 169 -16.12 -23.49 2.93
CA TYR A 169 -15.99 -24.91 2.63
C TYR A 169 -17.33 -25.38 2.07
N SER A 170 -17.33 -25.82 0.81
CA SER A 170 -18.51 -26.32 0.11
C SER A 170 -18.94 -27.64 0.74
N GLY A 171 -19.74 -27.57 1.80
CA GLY A 171 -20.78 -28.56 2.03
C GLY A 171 -21.98 -28.11 1.22
N GLU A 172 -22.38 -28.90 0.23
CA GLU A 172 -23.62 -28.70 -0.50
C GLU A 172 -24.79 -28.51 0.47
N GLU A 173 -25.51 -27.40 0.35
CA GLU A 173 -26.97 -27.38 0.50
C GLU A 173 -27.51 -26.09 -0.14
N SER A 174 -28.03 -26.26 -1.36
CA SER A 174 -29.02 -25.38 -1.95
C SER A 174 -30.28 -25.47 -1.10
N LEU A 175 -30.80 -24.37 -0.54
CA LEU A 175 -32.24 -24.16 -0.42
C LEU A 175 -32.60 -22.66 -0.40
N LEU A 176 -33.42 -22.30 -1.39
CA LEU A 176 -34.37 -21.18 -1.36
C LEU A 176 -35.07 -21.09 0.01
N GLY A 177 -35.21 -19.87 0.53
CA GLY A 177 -36.08 -19.65 1.69
C GLY A 177 -35.96 -18.24 2.26
N GLY A 178 -36.59 -17.26 1.59
CA GLY A 178 -36.76 -15.94 2.19
C GLY A 178 -37.56 -16.04 3.49
N ASN A 179 -37.13 -15.32 4.52
CA ASN A 179 -37.95 -15.07 5.70
C ASN A 179 -37.80 -13.64 6.17
N LYS A 180 -38.98 -13.01 6.32
CA LYS A 180 -39.23 -11.68 6.87
C LYS A 180 -38.60 -11.53 8.26
N LEU A 181 -38.02 -10.37 8.50
CA LEU A 181 -37.69 -9.88 9.84
C LEU A 181 -39.00 -9.61 10.59
N ASN A 182 -39.20 -10.28 11.71
CA ASN A 182 -40.18 -9.87 12.73
C ASN A 182 -39.40 -9.25 13.89
N GLU A 183 -39.79 -8.03 14.23
CA GLU A 183 -39.42 -7.29 15.44
C GLU A 183 -39.85 -8.04 16.71
N GLY A 184 -39.00 -7.94 17.74
CA GLY A 184 -39.38 -8.17 19.14
C GLY A 184 -38.50 -9.18 19.85
N ASN A 185 -37.51 -8.71 20.62
CA ASN A 185 -37.63 -8.58 22.09
C ASN A 185 -36.22 -8.37 22.69
N ILE A 186 -36.04 -7.26 23.40
CA ILE A 186 -34.86 -6.93 24.19
C ILE A 186 -35.05 -7.57 25.56
N ASP A 187 -34.15 -8.45 26.01
CA ASP A 187 -33.82 -8.47 27.44
C ASP A 187 -32.46 -9.11 27.78
N SER A 188 -31.72 -8.38 28.62
CA SER A 188 -30.82 -8.84 29.69
C SER A 188 -29.67 -9.83 29.41
N SER A 189 -28.45 -9.31 29.27
CA SER A 189 -27.24 -9.97 29.79
C SER A 189 -26.10 -8.98 30.08
N GLN A 190 -26.18 -8.28 31.21
CA GLN A 190 -25.12 -7.38 31.70
C GLN A 190 -24.08 -8.07 32.61
N ASN A 191 -24.13 -9.40 32.77
CA ASN A 191 -23.28 -10.12 33.73
C ASN A 191 -22.04 -10.81 33.14
N ASN A 192 -21.75 -10.67 31.84
CA ASN A 192 -20.58 -11.30 31.22
C ASN A 192 -19.40 -10.34 30.94
N ILE A 193 -19.52 -9.04 31.23
CA ILE A 193 -18.48 -8.05 30.85
C ILE A 193 -17.31 -8.03 31.87
N LYS A 194 -17.53 -8.46 33.12
CA LYS A 194 -16.48 -8.38 34.16
C LYS A 194 -15.42 -9.49 34.09
N ASN A 195 -15.73 -10.64 33.50
CA ASN A 195 -14.80 -11.78 33.43
C ASN A 195 -13.92 -11.80 32.16
N THR A 196 -14.12 -10.86 31.24
CA THR A 196 -13.32 -10.75 30.00
C THR A 196 -12.14 -9.78 30.14
N ILE A 197 -12.15 -8.90 31.14
CA ILE A 197 -11.14 -7.82 31.27
C ILE A 197 -9.80 -8.33 31.84
N ASP A 198 -9.79 -9.45 32.57
CA ASP A 198 -8.57 -9.98 33.20
C ASP A 198 -7.66 -10.79 32.26
N ASN A 199 -8.09 -11.07 31.02
CA ASN A 199 -7.31 -11.80 30.01
C ASN A 199 -6.88 -10.95 28.81
N ILE A 200 -6.90 -9.62 28.93
CA ILE A 200 -6.26 -8.74 27.95
C ILE A 200 -4.74 -8.85 28.12
N ILE A 201 -4.16 -9.86 27.47
CA ILE A 201 -2.72 -9.87 27.18
C ILE A 201 -2.50 -8.75 26.17
N VAL A 202 -2.15 -7.57 26.67
CA VAL A 202 -1.66 -6.48 25.83
C VAL A 202 -0.41 -6.95 25.08
N PRO A 203 -0.31 -6.76 23.76
CA PRO A 203 0.90 -7.11 23.03
C PRO A 203 2.03 -6.21 23.51
N LYS A 204 3.14 -6.81 23.97
CA LYS A 204 4.40 -6.10 24.16
C LYS A 204 4.99 -5.79 22.78
N THR A 205 4.65 -4.65 22.20
CA THR A 205 5.34 -4.11 21.03
C THR A 205 6.63 -3.43 21.50
N GLY A 206 7.66 -4.25 21.70
CA GLY A 206 9.05 -3.83 21.85
C GLY A 206 9.87 -4.68 20.89
N ASP A 207 9.77 -4.38 19.59
CA ASP A 207 10.58 -5.03 18.56
C ASP A 207 12.04 -4.56 18.72
N SER A 208 12.83 -5.36 19.44
CA SER A 208 14.23 -5.06 19.77
C SER A 208 15.20 -5.22 18.58
N SER A 209 14.68 -5.52 17.39
CA SER A 209 15.50 -5.73 16.19
C SER A 209 16.18 -4.45 15.69
N LEU A 210 15.57 -3.28 15.86
CA LEU A 210 16.13 -1.99 15.43
C LEU A 210 17.34 -1.55 16.28
N GLY A 211 17.33 -1.84 17.59
CA GLY A 211 18.43 -1.51 18.50
C GLY A 211 19.72 -2.30 18.22
N ILE A 212 19.59 -3.55 17.77
CA ILE A 212 20.73 -4.42 17.45
C ILE A 212 21.53 -3.83 16.27
N TYR A 213 20.86 -3.29 15.25
CA TYR A 213 21.53 -2.67 14.10
C TYR A 213 22.30 -1.40 14.49
N PHE A 214 21.77 -0.59 15.41
CA PHE A 214 22.50 0.58 15.93
C PHE A 214 23.76 0.19 16.71
N VAL A 215 23.70 -0.88 17.51
CA VAL A 215 24.89 -1.38 18.25
C VAL A 215 25.95 -1.90 17.28
N ILE A 216 25.55 -2.65 16.25
CA ILE A 216 26.48 -3.12 15.20
C ILE A 216 27.12 -1.94 14.45
N PHE A 217 26.34 -0.90 14.15
CA PHE A 217 26.84 0.31 13.48
C PHE A 217 27.86 1.09 14.33
N ILE A 218 27.63 1.17 15.65
CA ILE A 218 28.56 1.82 16.58
C ILE A 218 29.88 1.01 16.66
N ILE A 219 29.80 -0.32 16.75
CA ILE A 219 30.99 -1.19 16.81
C ILE A 219 31.81 -1.10 15.51
N ALA A 220 31.14 -1.09 14.35
CA ALA A 220 31.78 -0.88 13.06
C ALA A 220 32.45 0.51 12.97
N SER A 221 31.79 1.56 13.47
CA SER A 221 32.36 2.92 13.47
C SER A 221 33.59 3.03 14.37
N ILE A 222 33.56 2.42 15.55
CA ILE A 222 34.69 2.40 16.48
C ILE A 222 35.89 1.64 15.89
N THR A 223 35.65 0.48 15.26
CA THR A 223 36.73 -0.31 14.64
C THR A 223 37.37 0.41 13.45
N ILE A 224 36.61 1.17 12.66
CA ILE A 224 37.18 2.01 11.59
C ILE A 224 38.03 3.15 12.17
N LEU A 225 37.61 3.74 13.30
CA LEU A 225 38.34 4.80 14.00
C LEU A 225 39.66 4.28 14.60
N THR A 226 39.67 3.09 15.22
CA THR A 226 40.90 2.50 15.78
C THR A 226 41.89 2.11 14.69
N LEU A 227 41.43 1.54 13.57
CA LEU A 227 42.29 1.23 12.42
C LEU A 227 42.90 2.49 11.81
N ASN A 228 42.12 3.56 11.66
CA ASN A 228 42.63 4.85 11.18
C ASN A 228 43.60 5.50 12.18
N PHE A 229 43.32 5.41 13.48
CA PHE A 229 44.22 5.95 14.51
C PHE A 229 45.54 5.19 14.59
N ASP A 230 45.51 3.85 14.52
CA ASP A 230 46.73 3.04 14.47
C ASP A 230 47.52 3.28 13.19
N PHE A 231 46.86 3.47 12.05
CA PHE A 231 47.51 3.86 10.80
C PHE A 231 48.23 5.22 10.92
N ILE A 232 47.56 6.23 11.51
CA ILE A 232 48.13 7.57 11.74
C ILE A 232 49.30 7.50 12.72
N LYS A 233 49.16 6.76 13.82
CA LYS A 233 50.19 6.60 14.86
C LYS A 233 51.41 5.86 14.33
N ASN A 234 51.21 4.81 13.53
CA ASN A 234 52.30 4.05 12.93
C ASN A 234 53.06 4.91 11.91
N LYS A 235 52.36 5.76 11.15
CA LYS A 235 52.96 6.74 10.25
C LYS A 235 53.79 7.79 11.01
N LEU A 236 53.27 8.36 12.10
CA LEU A 236 53.98 9.31 12.96
C LEU A 236 55.22 8.69 13.64
N LYS A 237 55.18 7.40 14.00
CA LYS A 237 56.32 6.68 14.60
C LYS A 237 57.45 6.42 13.60
N ILE A 238 57.12 6.22 12.32
CA ILE A 238 58.11 6.14 11.24
C ILE A 238 58.79 7.50 11.05
N PHE A 239 58.03 8.60 11.02
CA PHE A 239 58.59 9.96 10.88
C PHE A 239 59.48 10.41 12.04
N LYS A 240 59.25 9.92 13.27
CA LYS A 240 60.06 10.27 14.45
C LYS A 240 61.35 9.43 14.62
N LYS A 241 61.58 8.44 13.76
CA LYS A 241 62.74 7.54 13.84
C LYS A 241 63.80 7.85 12.77
N GLU A 242 63.57 8.89 11.96
CA GLU A 242 64.44 9.36 10.88
C GLU A 242 65.08 10.74 11.15
N GLU A 243 65.00 11.25 12.40
CA GLU A 243 65.86 12.33 12.93
C GLU A 243 66.86 11.76 13.95
#